data_AF-A0A135VEV9-F1
#
_entry.id   AF-A0A135VEV9-F1
#
_cell.length_a   1.000
_cell.length_b   1.000
_cell.length_c   1.000
_cell.angle_alpha   90.00
_cell.angle_beta   90.00
_cell.angle_gamma   90.00
#
_symmetry.space_group_name_H-M   'P 1'
#
loop_
_entity.id
_entity.type
_entity.pdbx_description
1 polymer ?
#
loop_
_entity_poly.entity_id
_entity_poly.type
_entity_poly.pdbx_seq_one_letter_code
_entity_poly.pdbx_strand_id
1 'polypeptide(L)' 'MLNKVKGDIHTMRKLQTSDLMTPALLIDLERLENNLKSMAERAEYNGVDLCPHIKTHECIEIGMRQLEYGA' A
#
# COMPACT_ATOMS: atom_id res chain seq x y z
N MET A 1 -9.76 -27.79 9.38
CA MET A 1 -9.20 -27.14 10.57
C MET A 1 -7.87 -26.49 10.16
N LEU A 2 -7.95 -25.31 9.55
CA LEU A 2 -6.78 -24.46 9.26
C LEU A 2 -7.23 -23.04 9.61
N ASN A 3 -6.66 -22.54 10.70
CA ASN A 3 -7.03 -21.29 11.33
C ASN A 3 -6.76 -20.12 10.38
N LYS A 4 -7.84 -19.53 9.84
CA LYS A 4 -7.83 -18.14 9.41
C LYS A 4 -7.55 -17.29 10.64
N VAL A 5 -6.28 -16.96 10.88
CA VAL A 5 -5.94 -15.74 11.62
C VAL A 5 -6.23 -14.59 10.67
N LYS A 6 -7.53 -14.31 10.45
CA LYS A 6 -7.98 -12.99 10.06
C LYS A 6 -7.70 -12.14 11.30
N GLY A 7 -6.58 -11.42 11.26
CA GLY A 7 -6.24 -10.42 12.28
C GLY A 7 -7.47 -9.56 12.57
N ASP A 8 -7.69 -9.32 13.85
CA ASP A 8 -8.91 -8.77 14.43
C ASP A 8 -9.45 -7.59 13.62
N ILE A 9 -10.54 -7.89 12.90
CA ILE A 9 -11.33 -6.88 12.22
C ILE A 9 -11.92 -5.96 13.30
N HIS A 10 -11.34 -4.77 13.46
CA HIS A 10 -11.95 -3.61 14.10
C HIS A 10 -13.17 -3.14 13.30
N THR A 11 -14.14 -4.03 13.09
CA THR A 11 -15.46 -3.70 12.60
C THR A 11 -16.15 -2.93 13.72
N MET A 12 -16.34 -1.62 13.51
CA MET A 12 -17.10 -0.66 14.34
C MET A 12 -16.31 0.30 15.26
N ARG A 13 -15.16 0.82 14.82
CA ARG A 13 -14.76 2.22 15.11
C ARG A 13 -13.84 2.74 14.02
N LYS A 14 -14.28 3.75 13.28
CA LYS A 14 -13.39 4.52 12.38
C LYS A 14 -12.43 5.29 13.29
N LEU A 15 -11.24 4.75 13.53
CA LEU A 15 -10.19 5.45 14.28
C LEU A 15 -9.95 6.79 13.61
N GLN A 16 -10.11 7.87 14.39
CA GLN A 16 -9.72 9.19 13.93
C GLN A 16 -8.21 9.32 14.06
N THR A 17 -7.59 10.17 13.26
CA THR A 17 -6.14 10.43 13.37
C THR A 17 -5.75 10.90 14.78
N SER A 18 -6.66 11.58 15.48
CA SER A 18 -6.51 11.99 16.88
C SER A 18 -6.47 10.84 17.89
N ASP A 19 -6.99 9.65 17.53
CA ASP A 19 -6.97 8.47 18.40
C ASP A 19 -5.61 7.73 18.34
N LEU A 20 -4.71 8.12 17.43
CA LEU A 20 -3.43 7.45 17.23
C LEU A 20 -2.39 7.91 18.25
N MET A 21 -1.76 6.94 18.90
CA MET A 21 -0.61 7.22 19.77
C MET A 21 0.58 7.64 18.91
N THR A 22 1.17 8.80 19.21
CA THR A 22 2.37 9.28 18.52
C THR A 22 3.64 8.69 19.16
N PRO A 23 4.68 8.39 18.36
CA PRO A 23 4.76 8.56 16.91
C PRO A 23 4.09 7.42 16.14
N ALA A 24 3.38 7.76 15.07
CA ALA A 24 2.80 6.82 14.12
C ALA A 24 3.04 7.29 12.68
N LEU A 25 3.22 6.33 11.76
CA LEU A 25 3.30 6.61 10.32
C LEU A 25 1.88 6.55 9.73
N LEU A 26 1.47 7.63 9.10
CA LEU A 26 0.23 7.72 8.35
C LEU A 26 0.52 7.80 6.86
N ILE A 27 -0.22 7.02 6.07
CA ILE A 27 -0.10 7.00 4.61
C ILE A 27 -1.41 7.53 4.04
N ASP A 28 -1.31 8.56 3.20
CA ASP A 28 -2.41 9.05 2.38
C ASP A 28 -2.62 8.08 1.20
N LEU A 29 -3.76 7.39 1.21
CA LEU A 29 -4.07 6.36 0.22
C LEU A 29 -4.29 6.93 -1.18
N GLU A 30 -4.93 8.09 -1.31
CA GLU A 30 -5.18 8.70 -2.62
C GLU A 30 -3.86 9.12 -3.27
N ARG A 31 -2.95 9.69 -2.47
CA ARG A 31 -1.60 10.03 -2.95
C ARG A 31 -0.78 8.81 -3.30
N LEU A 32 -0.87 7.73 -2.51
CA LEU A 32 -0.19 6.48 -2.80
C LEU A 32 -0.65 5.92 -4.15
N GLU A 33 -1.95 5.79 -4.35
CA GLU A 33 -2.54 5.24 -5.58
C GLU A 33 -2.19 6.07 -6.82
N ASN A 34 -2.25 7.41 -6.71
CA ASN A 34 -1.81 8.30 -7.78
C ASN A 34 -0.32 8.11 -8.12
N ASN A 35 0.55 7.98 -7.10
CA ASN A 35 1.98 7.74 -7.34
C ASN A 35 2.24 6.38 -8.01
N LEU A 36 1.52 5.32 -7.60
CA LEU A 36 1.62 3.99 -8.22
C LEU A 36 1.24 4.05 -9.69
N LYS A 37 0.09 4.67 -9.99
CA LYS A 37 -0.39 4.84 -11.36
C LYS A 37 0.59 5.63 -12.22
N SER A 38 1.05 6.79 -11.74
CA SER A 38 2.00 7.62 -12.50
C SER A 38 3.32 6.89 -12.80
N MET A 39 3.78 6.02 -11.90
CA MET A 39 4.99 5.24 -12.16
C MET A 39 4.78 4.13 -13.19
N ALA A 40 3.64 3.42 -13.11
CA ALA A 40 3.29 2.40 -14.12
C ALA A 40 3.16 3.03 -15.52
N GLU A 41 2.40 4.13 -15.64
CA GLU A 41 2.25 4.87 -16.90
C GLU A 41 3.59 5.35 -17.47
N ARG A 42 4.49 5.80 -16.58
CA ARG A 42 5.83 6.22 -16.99
C ARG A 42 6.66 5.05 -17.50
N ALA A 43 6.60 3.88 -16.86
CA ALA A 43 7.33 2.70 -17.30
C ALA A 43 6.83 2.22 -18.67
N GLU A 44 5.51 2.17 -18.84
CA GLU A 44 4.84 1.85 -20.11
C GLU A 44 5.25 2.82 -21.23
N TYR A 45 5.21 4.13 -20.97
CA TYR A 45 5.63 5.14 -21.94
C TYR A 45 7.09 4.97 -22.40
N ASN A 46 7.98 4.54 -21.50
CA ASN A 46 9.38 4.31 -21.82
C ASN A 46 9.66 2.89 -22.36
N GLY A 47 8.67 2.00 -22.39
CA GLY A 47 8.83 0.61 -22.86
C GLY A 47 9.76 -0.22 -21.99
N VAL A 48 9.79 0.02 -20.67
CA VAL A 48 10.65 -0.69 -19.72
C VAL A 48 9.83 -1.40 -18.64
N ASP A 49 10.37 -2.51 -18.13
CA ASP A 49 9.79 -3.22 -17.00
C ASP A 49 10.01 -2.44 -15.70
N LEU A 50 8.96 -2.30 -14.89
CA LEU A 50 9.01 -1.62 -13.60
C LEU A 50 9.21 -2.62 -12.47
N CYS A 51 10.44 -2.92 -12.05
CA CYS A 51 10.64 -3.82 -10.91
C CYS A 51 10.43 -3.10 -9.56
N PRO A 52 9.32 -3.32 -8.82
CA PRO A 52 9.08 -2.62 -7.57
C PRO A 52 9.99 -3.15 -6.45
N HIS A 53 10.58 -2.24 -5.67
CA HIS A 53 11.50 -2.59 -4.59
C HIS A 53 10.87 -2.38 -3.21
N ILE A 54 10.82 -3.43 -2.40
CA ILE A 54 10.14 -3.43 -1.09
C ILE A 54 10.88 -2.71 0.05
N LYS A 55 12.20 -2.50 -0.03
CA LYS A 55 13.03 -1.85 1.03
C LYS A 55 12.47 -0.56 1.62
N THR A 56 11.72 0.22 0.83
CA THR A 56 11.31 1.55 1.26
C THR A 56 10.13 1.49 2.24
N HIS A 57 9.19 0.57 2.00
CA HIS A 57 7.97 0.46 2.81
C HIS A 57 7.93 -0.80 3.67
N GLU A 58 8.69 -1.84 3.30
CA GLU A 58 8.72 -3.15 3.97
C GLU A 58 7.33 -3.73 4.28
N CYS A 59 6.35 -3.33 3.48
CA CYS A 59 4.95 -3.65 3.64
C CYS A 59 4.48 -4.44 2.42
N ILE A 60 4.15 -5.71 2.63
CA ILE A 60 3.71 -6.64 1.58
C ILE A 60 2.47 -6.10 0.86
N GLU A 61 1.53 -5.48 1.59
CA GLU A 61 0.29 -4.99 0.98
C GLU A 61 0.54 -3.86 -0.04
N ILE A 62 1.49 -2.97 0.22
CA ILE A 62 1.88 -1.94 -0.77
C ILE A 62 2.58 -2.58 -1.96
N GLY A 63 3.39 -3.61 -1.73
CA GLY A 63 4.03 -4.39 -2.80
C GLY A 63 3.01 -5.07 -3.72
N MET A 64 1.96 -5.66 -3.15
CA MET A 64 0.87 -6.25 -3.95
C MET A 64 0.14 -5.20 -4.78
N ARG A 65 -0.15 -4.02 -4.20
CA ARG A 65 -0.73 -2.90 -4.96
C ARG A 65 0.17 -2.45 -6.09
N GLN A 66 1.50 -2.41 -5.92
CA GLN A 66 2.42 -2.07 -7.01
C GLN A 66 2.24 -3.02 -8.21
N LEU A 67 2.15 -4.32 -7.96
CA LEU A 67 1.90 -5.32 -9.00
C LEU A 67 0.52 -5.15 -9.65
N GLU A 68 -0.52 -4.83 -8.88
CA GLU A 68 -1.88 -4.58 -9.40
C GLU A 68 -1.94 -3.39 -10.37
N TYR A 69 -1.10 -2.36 -10.15
CA TYR A 69 -1.01 -1.20 -11.05
C TYR A 69 -0.13 -1.43 -12.30
N GLY A 70 0.51 -2.60 -12.43
CA GLY A 70 1.31 -2.96 -13.61
C GLY A 70 2.82 -2.76 -13.44
N ALA A 71 3.32 -2.79 -12.20
CA ALA A 71 4.74 -2.98 -11.93
C ALA A 71 5.16 -4.44 -12.16
#